data_AF-A0A2G8EGU9-F1
#
_entry.id   AF-A0A2G8EGU9-F1
#
_cell.length_a   1.000
_cell.length_b   1.000
_cell.length_c   1.000
_cell.angle_alpha   90.00
_cell.angle_beta   90.00
_cell.angle_gamma   90.00
#
_symmetry.space_group_name_H-M   'P 1'
#
loop_
_entity.id
_entity.type
_entity.pdbx_description
1 polymer ?
#
loop_
_entity_poly.entity_id
_entity_poly.type
_entity_poly.pdbx_seq_one_letter_code
_entity_poly.pdbx_strand_id
1 'polypeptide(L)'
;MKYDALLSPIYAFLQCRTPQRWLDVASQPENLALLLTDHLVCELKAAQTATWLIRKYVADKPSGEAILAWLKPYEDFIYYEDADSDFINAHRNLNRRIIVQNTLPWADELVDKMVLLIKEELHHFYQVWEIMQARAIPYRRITASRYARGLMREVTTHEPDTLVDKLICGAYIEARSCERFASLAPLLDSELRTFYVSLLRSEARHYQDYLALAQQISPLDIAPRVDKIGRAEARLINQPDDELRFHSGVPAF
;
A
#
# COMPACT_ATOMS: atom_id res chain seq x y z
N MET A 1 4.45 3.21 -23.89
CA MET A 1 4.01 1.85 -23.48
C MET A 1 2.49 1.83 -23.36
N LYS A 2 1.85 0.63 -23.32
CA LYS A 2 0.37 0.50 -23.25
C LYS A 2 -0.31 1.15 -22.04
N TYR A 3 0.44 1.70 -21.09
CA TYR A 3 -0.06 2.25 -19.82
C TYR A 3 0.38 3.70 -19.56
N ASP A 4 0.93 4.42 -20.55
CA ASP A 4 1.43 5.78 -20.35
C ASP A 4 0.35 6.74 -19.86
N ALA A 5 -0.89 6.58 -20.35
CA ALA A 5 -2.03 7.37 -19.91
C ALA A 5 -2.42 7.11 -18.44
N LEU A 6 -2.20 5.88 -17.94
CA LEU A 6 -2.45 5.51 -16.55
C LEU A 6 -1.38 6.11 -15.62
N LEU A 7 -0.12 6.13 -16.07
CA LEU A 7 1.02 6.59 -15.28
C LEU A 7 1.21 8.10 -15.32
N SER A 8 0.70 8.80 -16.34
CA SER A 8 0.85 10.26 -16.46
C SER A 8 0.39 11.04 -15.22
N PRO A 9 -0.77 10.74 -14.58
CA PRO A 9 -1.17 11.42 -13.35
C PRO A 9 -0.25 11.11 -12.17
N ILE A 10 0.17 9.85 -12.01
CA ILE A 10 1.12 9.42 -10.97
C ILE A 10 2.45 10.16 -11.12
N TYR A 11 2.89 10.27 -12.36
CA TYR A 11 4.11 10.94 -12.73
C TYR A 11 4.11 12.45 -12.49
N ALA A 12 2.94 13.08 -12.52
CA ALA A 12 2.75 14.48 -12.16
C ALA A 12 2.60 14.68 -10.64
N PHE A 13 2.04 13.68 -9.94
CA PHE A 13 1.82 13.72 -8.50
C PHE A 13 3.09 13.46 -7.68
N LEU A 14 3.89 12.48 -8.08
CA LEU A 14 5.17 12.15 -7.43
C LEU A 14 6.23 13.20 -7.78
N GLN A 15 6.99 13.64 -6.78
CA GLN A 15 8.00 14.69 -6.94
C GLN A 15 9.39 14.17 -7.37
N CYS A 16 9.54 12.85 -7.51
CA CYS A 16 10.71 12.23 -8.12
C CYS A 16 10.34 10.89 -8.76
N ARG A 17 11.15 10.45 -9.73
CA ARG A 17 11.14 9.08 -10.24
C ARG A 17 11.90 8.15 -9.31
N THR A 18 11.61 6.86 -9.38
CA THR A 18 12.42 5.83 -8.73
C THR A 18 13.88 5.94 -9.21
N PRO A 19 14.86 6.04 -8.31
CA PRO A 19 16.27 6.12 -8.69
C PRO A 19 16.74 4.89 -9.45
N GLN A 20 17.53 5.09 -10.51
CA GLN A 20 18.05 3.98 -11.33
C GLN A 20 18.82 2.96 -10.49
N ARG A 21 19.64 3.41 -9.54
CA ARG A 21 20.36 2.51 -8.62
C ARG A 21 19.43 1.60 -7.81
N TRP A 22 18.24 2.08 -7.43
CA TRP A 22 17.26 1.21 -6.79
C TRP A 22 16.77 0.13 -7.75
N LEU A 23 16.49 0.46 -9.01
CA LEU A 23 16.08 -0.52 -10.05
C LEU A 23 17.19 -1.52 -10.36
N ASP A 24 18.43 -1.07 -10.46
CA ASP A 24 19.60 -1.91 -10.75
C ASP A 24 19.79 -2.97 -9.67
N VAL A 25 19.63 -2.59 -8.40
CA VAL A 25 19.70 -3.53 -7.27
C VAL A 25 18.42 -4.36 -7.17
N ALA A 26 17.24 -3.77 -7.30
CA ALA A 26 15.96 -4.46 -7.17
C ALA A 26 15.73 -5.54 -8.24
N SER A 27 16.24 -5.33 -9.46
CA SER A 27 16.09 -6.27 -10.58
C SER A 27 17.04 -7.47 -10.53
N GLN A 28 18.01 -7.46 -9.61
CA GLN A 28 18.94 -8.57 -9.44
C GLN A 28 18.23 -9.83 -8.94
N PRO A 29 18.45 -11.01 -9.55
CA PRO A 29 17.79 -12.26 -9.16
C PRO A 29 17.94 -12.62 -7.68
N GLU A 30 19.10 -12.33 -7.08
CA GLU A 30 19.38 -12.55 -5.66
C GLU A 30 18.48 -11.75 -4.70
N ASN A 31 17.94 -10.62 -5.16
CA ASN A 31 17.08 -9.74 -4.37
C ASN A 31 15.59 -10.05 -4.54
N LEU A 32 15.23 -10.95 -5.48
CA LEU A 32 13.83 -11.24 -5.79
C LEU A 32 13.06 -11.78 -4.58
N ALA A 33 13.67 -12.72 -3.84
CA ALA A 33 13.04 -13.31 -2.65
C ALA A 33 12.73 -12.25 -1.58
N LEU A 34 13.66 -11.31 -1.37
CA LEU A 34 13.48 -10.21 -0.44
C LEU A 34 12.36 -9.26 -0.90
N LEU A 35 12.34 -8.89 -2.18
CA LEU A 35 11.33 -7.98 -2.71
C LEU A 35 9.93 -8.57 -2.70
N LEU A 36 9.76 -9.84 -3.08
CA LEU A 36 8.45 -10.50 -3.01
C LEU A 36 7.97 -10.63 -1.57
N THR A 37 8.88 -10.95 -0.64
CA THR A 37 8.56 -10.99 0.79
C THR A 37 8.12 -9.62 1.31
N ASP A 38 8.82 -8.54 0.96
CA ASP A 38 8.44 -7.20 1.40
C ASP A 38 7.16 -6.70 0.73
N HIS A 39 6.99 -6.99 -0.56
CA HIS A 39 5.76 -6.71 -1.30
C HIS A 39 4.57 -7.40 -0.64
N LEU A 40 4.65 -8.70 -0.35
CA LEU A 40 3.63 -9.46 0.37
C LEU A 40 3.23 -8.76 1.68
N VAL A 41 4.21 -8.32 2.47
CA VAL A 41 3.97 -7.61 3.73
C VAL A 41 3.39 -6.21 3.50
N CYS A 42 3.76 -5.51 2.43
CA CYS A 42 3.17 -4.23 2.06
C CYS A 42 1.67 -4.35 1.77
N GLU A 43 1.24 -5.37 1.04
CA GLU A 43 -0.19 -5.63 0.78
C GLU A 43 -0.98 -5.78 2.09
N LEU A 44 -0.45 -6.57 3.03
CA LEU A 44 -1.10 -6.72 4.35
C LEU A 44 -1.13 -5.40 5.13
N LYS A 45 -0.04 -4.62 5.12
CA LYS A 45 0.03 -3.32 5.81
C LYS A 45 -0.95 -2.30 5.23
N ALA A 46 -1.20 -2.33 3.92
CA ALA A 46 -2.20 -1.47 3.27
C ALA A 46 -3.61 -1.83 3.77
N ALA A 47 -3.97 -3.13 3.76
CA ALA A 47 -5.23 -3.62 4.32
C ALA A 47 -5.40 -3.29 5.82
N GLN A 48 -4.33 -3.44 6.61
CA GLN A 48 -4.29 -3.05 8.04
C GLN A 48 -4.56 -1.55 8.24
N THR A 49 -3.97 -0.71 7.39
CA THR A 49 -4.13 0.75 7.47
C THR A 49 -5.57 1.17 7.15
N ALA A 50 -6.16 0.63 6.08
CA ALA A 50 -7.55 0.88 5.73
C ALA A 50 -8.53 0.37 6.80
N THR A 51 -8.26 -0.81 7.37
CA THR A 51 -9.05 -1.33 8.50
C THR A 51 -8.96 -0.42 9.71
N TRP A 52 -7.77 0.09 10.03
CA TRP A 52 -7.59 1.06 11.10
C TRP A 52 -8.37 2.36 10.84
N LEU A 53 -8.35 2.89 9.61
CA LEU A 53 -9.13 4.08 9.23
C LEU A 53 -10.64 3.85 9.47
N ILE A 54 -11.19 2.73 8.99
CA ILE A 54 -12.60 2.41 9.20
C ILE A 54 -12.93 2.32 10.70
N ARG A 55 -12.14 1.56 11.47
CA ARG A 55 -12.36 1.34 12.91
C ARG A 55 -12.24 2.63 13.72
N LYS A 56 -11.33 3.53 13.33
CA LYS A 56 -11.06 4.75 14.08
C LYS A 56 -12.12 5.83 13.84
N TYR A 57 -12.62 5.96 12.61
CA TYR A 57 -13.36 7.14 12.19
C TYR A 57 -14.86 6.92 11.92
N VAL A 58 -15.30 5.70 11.59
CA VAL A 58 -16.66 5.49 11.05
C VAL A 58 -17.42 4.27 11.59
N ALA A 59 -16.75 3.16 11.89
CA ALA A 59 -17.42 1.90 12.24
C ALA A 59 -17.85 1.81 13.70
N ASP A 60 -18.95 1.08 13.95
CA ASP A 60 -19.28 0.63 15.31
C ASP A 60 -18.29 -0.41 15.80
N LYS A 61 -18.28 -0.63 17.11
CA LYS A 61 -17.44 -1.68 17.70
C LYS A 61 -17.70 -3.05 17.04
N PRO A 62 -18.95 -3.53 16.86
CA PRO A 62 -19.21 -4.79 16.16
C PRO A 62 -18.67 -4.87 14.74
N SER A 63 -18.90 -3.87 13.88
CA SER A 63 -18.39 -3.86 12.50
C SER A 63 -16.88 -3.70 12.47
N GLY A 64 -16.33 -2.89 13.37
CA GLY A 64 -14.89 -2.73 13.52
C GLY A 64 -14.17 -4.03 13.88
N GLU A 65 -14.74 -4.82 14.79
CA GLU A 65 -14.22 -6.16 15.11
C GLU A 65 -14.44 -7.14 13.94
N ALA A 66 -15.54 -7.03 13.21
CA ALA A 66 -15.81 -7.88 12.06
C ALA A 66 -14.81 -7.67 10.91
N ILE A 67 -14.41 -6.42 10.64
CA ILE A 67 -13.39 -6.10 9.62
C ILE A 67 -12.00 -6.52 10.11
N LEU A 68 -11.68 -6.30 11.38
CA LEU A 68 -10.41 -6.75 11.95
C LEU A 68 -10.24 -8.27 11.81
N ALA A 69 -11.32 -9.03 11.99
CA ALA A 69 -11.31 -10.49 11.81
C ALA A 69 -10.96 -10.94 10.38
N TRP A 70 -11.09 -10.09 9.35
CA TRP A 70 -10.65 -10.41 7.99
C TRP A 70 -9.13 -10.50 7.88
N LEU A 71 -8.41 -9.69 8.66
CA LEU A 71 -6.94 -9.63 8.61
C LEU A 71 -6.29 -10.78 9.37
N LYS A 72 -6.95 -11.28 10.42
CA LYS A 72 -6.39 -12.25 11.35
C LYS A 72 -5.71 -13.46 10.69
N PRO A 73 -6.31 -14.15 9.70
CA PRO A 73 -5.64 -15.28 9.03
C PRO A 73 -4.32 -14.89 8.36
N TYR A 74 -4.25 -13.70 7.76
CA TYR A 74 -3.04 -13.18 7.12
C TYR A 74 -2.00 -12.74 8.15
N GLU A 75 -2.44 -12.14 9.26
CA GLU A 75 -1.59 -11.77 10.39
C GLU A 75 -0.98 -13.01 11.06
N ASP A 76 -1.78 -14.06 11.25
CA ASP A 76 -1.34 -15.30 11.86
C ASP A 76 -0.25 -15.99 11.00
N PHE A 77 -0.41 -15.96 9.66
CA PHE A 77 0.62 -16.40 8.73
C PHE A 77 1.93 -15.58 8.86
N ILE A 78 1.84 -14.24 8.83
CA ILE A 78 3.00 -13.34 8.80
C ILE A 78 3.75 -13.30 10.14
N TYR A 79 3.03 -13.37 11.27
CA TYR A 79 3.61 -13.16 12.60
C TYR A 79 3.95 -14.44 13.35
N TYR A 80 3.22 -15.52 13.11
CA TYR A 80 3.42 -16.80 13.81
C TYR A 80 3.98 -17.90 12.91
N GLU A 81 4.23 -17.61 11.63
CA GLU A 81 4.68 -18.59 10.62
C GLU A 81 3.77 -19.82 10.57
N ASP A 82 2.48 -19.61 10.87
CA ASP A 82 1.51 -20.69 10.94
C ASP A 82 1.14 -21.13 9.53
N ALA A 83 1.69 -22.28 9.13
CA ALA A 83 1.41 -22.93 7.86
C ALA A 83 -0.07 -23.34 7.71
N ASP A 84 -0.82 -23.41 8.83
CA ASP A 84 -2.23 -23.80 8.90
C ASP A 84 -3.16 -22.59 9.13
N SER A 85 -2.67 -21.35 8.98
CA SER A 85 -3.39 -20.08 9.22
C SER A 85 -4.70 -19.86 8.44
N ASP A 86 -5.14 -20.82 7.63
CA ASP A 86 -6.40 -20.85 6.88
C ASP A 86 -6.68 -19.61 6.00
N PHE A 87 -5.67 -18.76 5.77
CA PHE A 87 -5.85 -17.52 5.00
C PHE A 87 -6.29 -17.80 3.56
N ILE A 88 -5.96 -18.98 3.02
CA ILE A 88 -6.42 -19.45 1.71
C ILE A 88 -7.97 -19.52 1.66
N ASN A 89 -8.61 -20.05 2.70
CA ASN A 89 -10.07 -20.09 2.77
C ASN A 89 -10.68 -18.74 3.16
N ALA A 90 -9.97 -17.95 3.98
CA ALA A 90 -10.38 -16.59 4.32
C ALA A 90 -10.43 -15.69 3.07
N HIS A 91 -9.44 -15.82 2.18
CA HIS A 91 -9.36 -15.11 0.91
C HIS A 91 -10.61 -15.32 0.04
N ARG A 92 -11.16 -16.54 0.05
CA ARG A 92 -12.37 -16.89 -0.71
C ARG A 92 -13.67 -16.31 -0.14
N ASN A 93 -13.67 -15.81 1.11
CA ASN A 93 -14.89 -15.50 1.87
C ASN A 93 -14.93 -14.09 2.48
N LEU A 94 -14.39 -13.07 1.81
CA LEU A 94 -14.44 -11.67 2.25
C LEU A 94 -15.80 -11.00 1.97
N ASN A 95 -16.87 -11.48 2.62
CA ASN A 95 -18.23 -10.93 2.45
C ASN A 95 -18.92 -10.66 3.79
N ARG A 96 -18.87 -9.40 4.25
CA ARG A 96 -19.78 -8.89 5.30
C ARG A 96 -20.14 -7.43 5.05
N ARG A 97 -21.37 -7.08 5.43
CA ARG A 97 -21.90 -5.70 5.40
C ARG A 97 -21.40 -4.96 6.64
N ILE A 98 -20.84 -3.76 6.45
CA ILE A 98 -20.37 -2.89 7.53
C ILE A 98 -21.49 -1.90 7.87
N ILE A 99 -21.70 -1.67 9.16
CA ILE A 99 -22.67 -0.70 9.66
C ILE A 99 -21.91 0.55 10.07
N VAL A 100 -22.28 1.68 9.48
CA VAL A 100 -21.70 3.00 9.76
C VAL A 100 -22.41 3.60 10.98
N GLN A 101 -21.65 4.08 11.98
CA GLN A 101 -22.25 4.72 13.17
C GLN A 101 -22.61 6.18 12.97
N ASN A 102 -21.89 6.88 12.10
CA ASN A 102 -21.80 8.33 12.16
C ASN A 102 -22.58 9.02 11.05
N THR A 103 -23.22 10.14 11.39
CA THR A 103 -23.81 11.13 10.45
C THR A 103 -22.75 12.05 9.84
N LEU A 104 -21.57 11.50 9.51
CA LEU A 104 -20.52 12.26 8.83
C LEU A 104 -20.77 12.21 7.31
N PRO A 105 -20.79 13.35 6.59
CA PRO A 105 -21.13 13.38 5.16
C PRO A 105 -20.23 12.51 4.26
N TRP A 106 -19.02 12.17 4.73
CA TRP A 106 -18.01 11.39 4.00
C TRP A 106 -17.87 9.95 4.52
N ALA A 107 -18.63 9.53 5.54
CA ALA A 107 -18.41 8.24 6.19
C ALA A 107 -18.69 7.04 5.27
N ASP A 108 -19.81 7.08 4.53
CA ASP A 108 -20.18 5.99 3.61
C ASP A 108 -19.12 5.84 2.51
N GLU A 109 -18.66 6.95 1.93
CA GLU A 109 -17.64 6.94 0.89
C GLU A 109 -16.28 6.44 1.41
N LEU A 110 -15.89 6.81 2.64
CA LEU A 110 -14.69 6.26 3.28
C LEU A 110 -14.82 4.75 3.46
N VAL A 111 -15.95 4.26 3.96
CA VAL A 111 -16.16 2.81 4.14
C VAL A 111 -16.09 2.09 2.81
N ASP A 112 -16.84 2.54 1.81
CA ASP A 112 -16.91 1.87 0.51
C ASP A 112 -15.52 1.77 -0.15
N LYS A 113 -14.76 2.87 -0.17
CA LYS A 113 -13.41 2.89 -0.74
C LYS A 113 -12.42 2.06 0.06
N MET A 114 -12.43 2.17 1.40
CA MET A 114 -11.49 1.42 2.24
C MET A 114 -11.80 -0.09 2.24
N VAL A 115 -13.06 -0.50 2.16
CA VAL A 115 -13.45 -1.92 2.04
C VAL A 115 -12.99 -2.50 0.72
N LEU A 116 -13.21 -1.77 -0.37
CA LEU A 116 -12.77 -2.21 -1.69
C LEU A 116 -11.25 -2.37 -1.70
N LEU A 117 -10.52 -1.38 -1.18
CA LEU A 117 -9.07 -1.43 -1.02
C LEU A 117 -8.66 -2.68 -0.23
N ILE A 118 -9.20 -2.90 0.98
CA ILE A 118 -8.86 -4.08 1.81
C ILE A 118 -9.02 -5.38 1.02
N LYS A 119 -10.10 -5.53 0.26
CA LYS A 119 -10.34 -6.75 -0.55
C LYS A 119 -9.29 -6.91 -1.65
N GLU A 120 -8.93 -5.82 -2.30
CA GLU A 120 -7.93 -5.80 -3.38
C GLU A 120 -6.53 -6.10 -2.83
N GLU A 121 -6.10 -5.47 -1.73
CA GLU A 121 -4.77 -5.75 -1.16
C GLU A 121 -4.67 -7.16 -0.59
N LEU A 122 -5.72 -7.69 0.04
CA LEU A 122 -5.72 -9.10 0.46
C LEU A 122 -5.71 -10.07 -0.74
N HIS A 123 -6.20 -9.64 -1.91
CA HIS A 123 -6.05 -10.40 -3.14
C HIS A 123 -4.63 -10.29 -3.73
N HIS A 124 -4.05 -9.10 -3.77
CA HIS A 124 -2.66 -8.91 -4.16
C HIS A 124 -1.72 -9.73 -3.27
N PHE A 125 -1.94 -9.71 -1.95
CA PHE A 125 -1.22 -10.57 -0.99
C PHE A 125 -1.26 -12.03 -1.43
N TYR A 126 -2.45 -12.56 -1.69
CA TYR A 126 -2.62 -13.95 -2.10
C TYR A 126 -1.88 -14.24 -3.42
N GLN A 127 -1.95 -13.34 -4.41
CA GLN A 127 -1.23 -13.48 -5.68
C GLN A 127 0.30 -13.47 -5.51
N VAL A 128 0.84 -12.57 -4.67
CA VAL A 128 2.28 -12.56 -4.36
C VAL A 128 2.69 -13.87 -3.70
N TRP A 129 1.88 -14.36 -2.75
CA TRP A 129 2.14 -15.64 -2.10
C TRP A 129 2.12 -16.81 -3.10
N GLU A 130 1.15 -16.88 -4.02
CA GLU A 130 1.12 -17.93 -5.05
C GLU A 130 2.38 -17.93 -5.92
N ILE A 131 2.86 -16.74 -6.31
CA ILE A 131 4.11 -16.60 -7.06
C ILE A 131 5.32 -17.08 -6.23
N MET A 132 5.38 -16.72 -4.94
CA MET A 132 6.45 -17.19 -4.05
C MET A 132 6.44 -18.72 -3.93
N GLN A 133 5.27 -19.34 -3.76
CA GLN A 133 5.14 -20.80 -3.69
C GLN A 133 5.54 -21.49 -4.99
N ALA A 134 5.08 -20.99 -6.14
CA ALA A 134 5.44 -21.52 -7.46
C ALA A 134 6.95 -21.46 -7.73
N ARG A 135 7.64 -20.49 -7.10
CA ARG A 135 9.09 -20.29 -7.21
C ARG A 135 9.88 -20.91 -6.05
N ALA A 136 9.23 -21.66 -5.16
CA ALA A 136 9.83 -22.25 -3.95
C ALA A 136 10.58 -21.22 -3.09
N ILE A 137 10.06 -19.99 -3.01
CA ILE A 137 10.59 -18.92 -2.17
C ILE A 137 9.90 -19.00 -0.81
N PRO A 138 10.60 -19.46 0.26
CA PRO A 138 10.00 -19.50 1.58
C PRO A 138 9.80 -18.07 2.10
N TYR A 139 8.68 -17.83 2.76
CA TYR A 139 8.52 -16.61 3.55
C TYR A 139 9.62 -16.53 4.61
N ARG A 140 10.20 -15.34 4.75
CA ARG A 140 11.15 -15.03 5.82
C ARG A 140 10.74 -13.72 6.45
N ARG A 141 10.66 -13.68 7.77
CA ARG A 141 10.35 -12.44 8.46
C ARG A 141 11.43 -11.39 8.18
N ILE A 142 10.99 -10.21 7.78
CA ILE A 142 11.85 -9.04 7.55
C ILE A 142 11.39 -7.84 8.39
N THR A 143 12.30 -6.89 8.61
CA THR A 143 11.97 -5.61 9.24
C THR A 143 11.31 -4.68 8.22
N ALA A 144 10.39 -3.84 8.69
CA ALA A 144 9.77 -2.81 7.84
C ALA A 144 10.79 -1.72 7.47
N SER A 145 10.69 -1.19 6.25
CA SER A 145 11.47 -0.05 5.80
C SER A 145 11.20 1.21 6.62
N ARG A 146 12.11 2.19 6.54
CA ARG A 146 11.91 3.51 7.15
C ARG A 146 10.84 4.37 6.46
N TYR A 147 10.38 4.00 5.26
CA TYR A 147 9.58 4.86 4.37
C TYR A 147 8.26 5.30 5.01
N ALA A 148 7.33 4.36 5.27
CA ALA A 148 6.02 4.70 5.81
C ALA A 148 6.13 5.41 7.16
N ARG A 149 7.03 4.94 8.05
CA ARG A 149 7.30 5.59 9.34
C ARG A 149 7.83 7.02 9.14
N GLY A 150 8.71 7.24 8.18
CA GLY A 150 9.26 8.55 7.84
C GLY A 150 8.16 9.50 7.35
N LEU A 151 7.28 9.01 6.48
CA LEU A 151 6.16 9.79 5.95
C LEU A 151 5.14 10.15 7.04
N MET A 152 4.84 9.21 7.94
CA MET A 152 3.96 9.45 9.10
C MET A 152 4.48 10.54 10.06
N ARG A 153 5.76 10.91 10.02
CA ARG A 153 6.29 12.04 10.81
C ARG A 153 5.78 13.39 10.32
N GLU A 154 5.32 13.46 9.07
CA GLU A 154 4.72 14.69 8.55
C GLU A 154 3.31 14.91 9.08
N VAL A 155 2.60 13.87 9.54
CA VAL A 155 1.19 13.93 9.96
C VAL A 155 1.01 14.83 11.19
N THR A 156 0.03 15.74 11.12
CA THR A 156 -0.34 16.62 12.24
C THR A 156 -1.06 15.86 13.35
N THR A 157 -1.29 16.53 14.49
CA THR A 157 -1.84 15.90 15.71
C THR A 157 -3.26 16.37 16.07
N HIS A 158 -3.87 17.23 15.26
CA HIS A 158 -5.21 17.78 15.49
C HIS A 158 -6.19 17.27 14.43
N GLU A 159 -7.40 16.91 14.85
CA GLU A 159 -8.47 16.47 13.94
C GLU A 159 -9.23 17.68 13.38
N PRO A 160 -9.75 17.64 12.14
CA PRO A 160 -9.72 16.51 11.19
C PRO A 160 -8.44 16.42 10.34
N ASP A 161 -7.51 17.36 10.48
CA ASP A 161 -6.30 17.44 9.64
C ASP A 161 -5.40 16.19 9.77
N THR A 162 -5.45 15.50 10.91
CA THR A 162 -4.74 14.23 11.13
C THR A 162 -5.24 13.14 10.17
N LEU A 163 -6.56 13.03 9.98
CA LEU A 163 -7.15 12.11 9.00
C LEU A 163 -6.78 12.52 7.57
N VAL A 164 -6.91 13.81 7.23
CA VAL A 164 -6.53 14.34 5.91
C VAL A 164 -5.08 14.00 5.57
N ASP A 165 -4.16 14.26 6.49
CA ASP A 165 -2.74 13.96 6.31
C ASP A 165 -2.47 12.47 6.11
N LYS A 166 -3.13 11.60 6.89
CA LYS A 166 -2.99 10.14 6.74
C LYS A 166 -3.47 9.65 5.38
N LEU A 167 -4.57 10.20 4.88
CA LEU A 167 -5.07 9.89 3.54
C LEU A 167 -4.10 10.37 2.45
N ILE A 168 -3.53 11.57 2.59
CA ILE A 168 -2.48 12.06 1.67
C ILE A 168 -1.25 11.17 1.71
N CYS A 169 -0.82 10.72 2.89
CA CYS A 169 0.28 9.75 2.99
C CYS A 169 -0.06 8.42 2.32
N GLY A 170 -1.29 7.92 2.47
CA GLY A 170 -1.81 6.76 1.73
C GLY A 170 -1.67 6.96 0.23
N ALA A 171 -2.17 8.09 -0.30
CA ALA A 171 -2.03 8.42 -1.72
C ALA A 171 -0.58 8.39 -2.23
N TYR A 172 0.38 8.88 -1.45
CA TYR A 172 1.81 8.80 -1.79
C TYR A 172 2.38 7.38 -1.76
N ILE A 173 1.95 6.54 -0.83
CA ILE A 173 2.36 5.14 -0.76
C ILE A 173 1.89 4.39 -2.02
N GLU A 174 0.59 4.46 -2.34
CA GLU A 174 -0.02 3.81 -3.50
C GLU A 174 0.58 4.33 -4.83
N ALA A 175 0.72 5.65 -4.97
CA ALA A 175 1.30 6.24 -6.18
C ALA A 175 2.75 5.78 -6.38
N ARG A 176 3.55 5.71 -5.30
CA ARG A 176 4.92 5.21 -5.37
C ARG A 176 4.98 3.73 -5.69
N SER A 177 4.08 2.92 -5.10
CA SER A 177 3.94 1.50 -5.44
C SER A 177 3.69 1.32 -6.93
N CYS A 178 2.68 2.02 -7.47
CA CYS A 178 2.36 2.00 -8.90
C CYS A 178 3.56 2.37 -9.78
N GLU A 179 4.27 3.44 -9.44
CA GLU A 179 5.44 3.88 -10.21
C GLU A 179 6.60 2.88 -10.15
N ARG A 180 6.83 2.25 -9.00
CA ARG A 180 7.86 1.20 -8.85
C ARG A 180 7.49 -0.08 -9.59
N PHE A 181 6.24 -0.53 -9.52
CA PHE A 181 5.78 -1.67 -10.32
C PHE A 181 6.00 -1.40 -11.82
N ALA A 182 5.60 -0.24 -12.31
CA ALA A 182 5.76 0.13 -13.72
C ALA A 182 7.23 0.21 -14.15
N SER A 183 8.10 0.73 -13.28
CA SER A 183 9.53 0.91 -13.57
C SER A 183 10.31 -0.40 -13.47
N LEU A 184 9.93 -1.30 -12.56
CA LEU A 184 10.62 -2.56 -12.33
C LEU A 184 10.16 -3.67 -13.28
N ALA A 185 8.88 -3.72 -13.64
CA ALA A 185 8.31 -4.79 -14.48
C ALA A 185 9.08 -5.07 -15.80
N PRO A 186 9.57 -4.07 -16.56
CA PRO A 186 10.36 -4.32 -17.77
C PRO A 186 11.68 -5.06 -17.52
N LEU A 187 12.22 -4.98 -16.29
CA LEU A 187 13.51 -5.57 -15.90
C LEU A 187 13.36 -6.99 -15.35
N LEU A 188 12.13 -7.43 -15.08
CA LEU A 188 11.84 -8.77 -14.56
C LEU A 188 11.49 -9.75 -15.67
N ASP A 189 11.42 -11.04 -15.32
CA ASP A 189 10.93 -12.10 -16.20
C ASP A 189 9.46 -11.89 -16.61
N SER A 190 9.00 -12.66 -17.60
CA SER A 190 7.68 -12.46 -18.22
C SER A 190 6.50 -12.63 -17.25
N GLU A 191 6.61 -13.54 -16.28
CA GLU A 191 5.54 -13.79 -15.32
C GLU A 191 5.41 -12.61 -14.35
N LEU A 192 6.52 -12.21 -13.70
CA LEU A 192 6.53 -11.08 -12.78
C LEU A 192 6.21 -9.76 -13.48
N ARG A 193 6.68 -9.57 -14.71
CA ARG A 193 6.32 -8.42 -15.54
C ARG A 193 4.82 -8.33 -15.72
N THR A 194 4.19 -9.44 -16.09
CA THR A 194 2.74 -9.49 -16.33
C THR A 194 1.99 -9.21 -15.03
N PHE A 195 2.42 -9.81 -13.93
CA PHE A 195 1.84 -9.59 -12.61
C PHE A 195 1.95 -8.13 -12.16
N TYR A 196 3.14 -7.53 -12.13
CA TYR A 196 3.31 -6.13 -11.70
C TYR A 196 2.59 -5.13 -12.60
N VAL A 197 2.51 -5.42 -13.90
CA VAL A 197 1.69 -4.63 -14.83
C VAL A 197 0.19 -4.75 -14.51
N SER A 198 -0.28 -5.92 -14.06
CA SER A 198 -1.69 -6.13 -13.73
C SER A 198 -2.14 -5.34 -12.50
N LEU A 199 -1.23 -5.06 -11.56
CA LEU A 199 -1.49 -4.28 -10.35
C LEU A 199 -1.68 -2.78 -10.63
N LEU A 200 -1.11 -2.25 -11.73
CA LEU A 200 -1.04 -0.81 -11.95
C LEU A 200 -2.40 -0.11 -11.90
N ARG A 201 -3.48 -0.78 -12.34
CA ARG A 201 -4.81 -0.18 -12.39
C ARG A 201 -5.45 -0.03 -11.01
N SER A 202 -5.31 -1.00 -10.11
CA SER A 202 -5.81 -0.90 -8.73
C SER A 202 -5.02 0.16 -7.98
N GLU A 203 -3.69 0.10 -8.04
CA GLU A 203 -2.78 1.07 -7.42
C GLU A 203 -3.06 2.53 -7.83
N ALA A 204 -3.23 2.77 -9.13
CA ALA A 204 -3.57 4.10 -9.63
C ALA A 204 -4.94 4.60 -9.13
N ARG A 205 -5.90 3.69 -8.93
CA ARG A 205 -7.20 4.03 -8.36
C ARG A 205 -7.11 4.24 -6.85
N HIS A 206 -6.36 3.43 -6.10
CA HIS A 206 -6.18 3.59 -4.65
C HIS A 206 -5.59 4.97 -4.33
N TYR A 207 -4.56 5.38 -5.08
CA TYR A 207 -3.99 6.73 -4.97
C TYR A 207 -5.04 7.84 -5.15
N GLN A 208 -5.87 7.72 -6.21
CA GLN A 208 -6.91 8.69 -6.51
C GLN A 208 -8.01 8.71 -5.43
N ASP A 209 -8.41 7.54 -4.95
CA ASP A 209 -9.41 7.37 -3.90
C ASP A 209 -8.96 8.00 -2.58
N TYR A 210 -7.69 7.81 -2.21
CA TYR A 210 -7.09 8.47 -1.04
C TYR A 210 -7.10 10.00 -1.15
N LEU A 211 -6.70 10.55 -2.31
CA LEU A 211 -6.72 12.01 -2.51
C LEU A 211 -8.14 12.58 -2.52
N ALA A 212 -9.08 11.89 -3.16
CA ALA A 212 -10.47 12.31 -3.22
C ALA A 212 -11.07 12.39 -1.81
N LEU A 213 -10.86 11.34 -0.98
CA LEU A 213 -11.28 11.33 0.42
C LEU A 213 -10.62 12.45 1.23
N ALA A 214 -9.32 12.68 1.06
CA ALA A 214 -8.61 13.75 1.76
C ALA A 214 -9.23 15.12 1.46
N GLN A 215 -9.54 15.40 0.19
CA GLN A 215 -10.15 16.67 -0.23
C GLN A 215 -11.60 16.78 0.21
N GLN A 216 -12.37 15.69 0.22
CA GLN A 216 -13.76 15.69 0.68
C GLN A 216 -13.88 15.98 2.19
N ILE A 217 -12.91 15.55 2.98
CA ILE A 217 -12.87 15.75 4.44
C ILE A 217 -12.36 17.15 4.79
N SER A 218 -11.39 17.66 4.03
CA SER A 218 -10.83 19.00 4.27
C SER A 218 -11.77 20.09 3.75
N PRO A 219 -12.11 21.11 4.57
CA PRO A 219 -12.84 22.28 4.08
C PRO A 219 -11.93 23.24 3.28
N LEU A 220 -10.62 22.99 3.24
CA LEU A 220 -9.62 23.82 2.56
C LEU A 220 -9.02 23.05 1.38
N ASP A 221 -8.32 23.78 0.51
CA ASP A 221 -7.49 23.17 -0.54
C ASP A 221 -6.35 22.35 0.09
N ILE A 222 -6.28 21.07 -0.25
CA ILE A 222 -5.23 20.17 0.26
C ILE A 222 -3.92 20.28 -0.51
N ALA A 223 -3.86 20.96 -1.66
CA ALA A 223 -2.69 21.02 -2.52
C ALA A 223 -1.40 21.48 -1.79
N PRO A 224 -1.41 22.50 -0.91
CA PRO A 224 -0.22 22.87 -0.14
C PRO A 224 0.27 21.73 0.77
N ARG A 225 -0.67 20.93 1.28
CA ARG A 225 -0.37 19.82 2.17
C ARG A 225 0.17 18.61 1.43
N VAL A 226 -0.45 18.29 0.30
CA VAL A 226 0.05 17.30 -0.68
C VAL A 226 1.49 17.63 -1.06
N ASP A 227 1.76 18.86 -1.48
CA ASP A 227 3.10 19.30 -1.88
C ASP A 227 4.13 19.20 -0.74
N LYS A 228 3.75 19.55 0.50
CA LYS A 228 4.63 19.38 1.67
C LYS A 228 4.96 17.91 1.95
N ILE A 229 3.96 17.03 1.97
CA ILE A 229 4.16 15.60 2.22
C ILE A 229 4.94 14.96 1.06
N GLY A 230 4.69 15.37 -0.18
CA GLY A 230 5.43 14.92 -1.36
C GLY A 230 6.90 15.26 -1.34
N ARG A 231 7.29 16.43 -0.79
CA ARG A 231 8.72 16.75 -0.58
C ARG A 231 9.39 15.81 0.42
N ALA A 232 8.66 15.39 1.46
CA ALA A 232 9.17 14.44 2.44
C ALA A 232 9.29 13.04 1.82
N GLU A 233 8.28 12.60 1.05
CA GLU A 233 8.29 11.36 0.29
C GLU A 233 9.49 11.30 -0.66
N ALA A 234 9.66 12.32 -1.51
CA ALA A 234 10.75 12.35 -2.47
C ALA A 234 12.13 12.36 -1.81
N ARG A 235 12.24 12.95 -0.62
CA ARG A 235 13.45 12.88 0.19
C ARG A 235 13.73 11.45 0.65
N LEU A 236 12.72 10.72 1.15
CA LEU A 236 12.87 9.33 1.59
C LEU A 236 13.30 8.41 0.43
N ILE A 237 12.76 8.62 -0.76
CA ILE A 237 13.09 7.84 -1.97
C ILE A 237 14.50 8.11 -2.48
N ASN A 238 14.98 9.35 -2.40
CA ASN A 238 16.29 9.73 -2.94
C ASN A 238 17.44 9.60 -1.94
N GLN A 239 17.17 9.53 -0.63
CA GLN A 239 18.24 9.39 0.36
C GLN A 239 18.88 8.01 0.34
N PRO A 240 20.19 7.89 0.62
CA PRO A 240 20.87 6.61 0.83
C PRO A 240 20.16 5.77 1.89
N ASP A 241 20.06 4.47 1.63
CA ASP A 241 19.40 3.47 2.47
C ASP A 241 20.27 2.21 2.54
N ASP A 242 20.45 1.69 3.75
CA ASP A 242 21.32 0.53 4.00
C ASP A 242 20.57 -0.80 3.82
N GLU A 243 19.25 -0.74 3.60
CA GLU A 243 18.40 -1.90 3.36
C GLU A 243 17.65 -1.76 2.02
N LEU A 244 17.54 -2.87 1.27
CA LEU A 244 16.61 -2.96 0.14
C LEU A 244 15.22 -3.34 0.64
N ARG A 245 14.23 -2.50 0.34
CA ARG A 245 12.80 -2.76 0.53
C ARG A 245 12.04 -2.22 -0.67
N PHE A 246 10.78 -2.65 -0.84
CA PHE A 246 9.92 -2.21 -1.92
C PHE A 246 9.75 -0.70 -1.95
N HIS A 247 9.78 -0.01 -0.79
CA HIS A 247 9.78 1.46 -0.68
C HIS A 247 11.08 2.06 -0.10
N SER A 248 12.20 1.33 -0.06
CA SER A 248 13.47 1.88 0.45
C SER A 248 14.01 3.04 -0.39
N GLY A 249 14.90 3.84 0.19
CA GLY A 249 15.68 4.83 -0.55
C GLY A 249 16.73 4.20 -1.47
N VAL A 250 17.74 4.98 -1.87
CA VAL A 250 18.81 4.54 -2.76
C VAL A 250 19.74 3.56 -2.03
N PRO A 251 19.87 2.28 -2.47
CA PRO A 251 20.77 1.33 -1.81
C PRO A 251 22.20 1.85 -1.71
N ALA A 252 22.78 1.89 -0.51
CA ALA A 252 24.10 2.48 -0.23
C ALA A 252 25.23 1.46 -0.04
N PHE A 253 24.91 0.17 -0.11
CA PHE A 253 25.85 -0.95 -0.06
C PHE A 253 26.39 -1.33 -1.45
#